data_AF-V6TD48-F1
#
_entry.id   AF-V6TD48-F1
#
_cell.length_a   1.000
_cell.length_b   1.000
_cell.length_c   1.000
_cell.angle_alpha   90.00
_cell.angle_beta   90.00
_cell.angle_gamma   90.00
#
_symmetry.space_group_name_H-M   'P 1'
#
loop_
_entity.id
_entity.type
_entity.pdbx_description
1 polymer ?
#
loop_
_entity_poly.entity_id
_entity_poly.type
_entity_poly.pdbx_seq_one_letter_code
_entity_poly.pdbx_strand_id
1 'polypeptide(L)'
;MICSRHPYRALARASQHTLELCFKAAHLFCIFYSLMQPDDTFNDLPSDVLKRIKELCKKGLEDKGKNDLDEAIYSWEQAIQLLPDPREEWGISCWLFANTGELYFQQKDYEASDEFFRWAISSPGGIVDAHINMRLGQSCFKLGQIEEALEFLFSAVAIDPTVLDNEPAEYQELLSKHEPVAD
;
A
#
# COMPACT_ATOMS: atom_id res chain seq x y z
N MET A 1 -16.68 -39.43 14.26
CA MET A 1 -17.71 -38.37 14.37
C MET A 1 -17.13 -37.31 15.30
N ILE A 2 -16.42 -36.31 14.79
CA ILE A 2 -16.94 -35.00 14.29
C ILE A 2 -17.75 -34.34 15.43
N CYS A 3 -17.39 -33.19 16.00
CA CYS A 3 -16.98 -31.95 15.36
C CYS A 3 -16.22 -31.05 16.35
N SER A 4 -15.03 -30.58 15.97
CA SER A 4 -14.28 -29.51 16.62
C SER A 4 -14.96 -28.16 16.38
N ARG A 5 -15.38 -27.49 17.46
CA ARG A 5 -16.03 -26.17 17.41
C ARG A 5 -15.01 -25.12 16.95
N HIS A 6 -15.21 -24.61 15.73
CA HIS A 6 -14.53 -23.42 15.21
C HIS A 6 -15.03 -22.16 15.95
N PRO A 7 -14.18 -21.17 16.25
CA PRO A 7 -14.55 -19.97 16.99
C PRO A 7 -15.34 -18.92 16.18
N TYR A 8 -15.62 -19.16 14.89
CA TYR A 8 -16.19 -18.16 13.96
C TYR A 8 -17.72 -17.90 14.07
N ARG A 9 -18.39 -18.21 15.19
CA ARG A 9 -19.87 -18.10 15.27
C ARG A 9 -20.43 -17.09 16.27
N ALA A 10 -19.65 -16.11 16.69
CA ALA A 10 -20.08 -15.11 17.68
C ALA A 10 -20.19 -13.66 17.18
N LEU A 11 -20.34 -13.41 15.87
CA LEU A 11 -20.54 -12.07 15.33
C LEU A 11 -21.77 -12.02 14.39
N ALA A 12 -22.95 -12.18 14.96
CA ALA A 12 -24.21 -11.96 14.24
C ALA A 12 -25.19 -11.19 15.14
N ARG A 13 -24.90 -9.88 15.33
CA ARG A 13 -25.85 -8.82 15.75
C ARG A 13 -25.15 -7.46 15.81
N ALA A 14 -24.54 -7.05 14.70
CA ALA A 14 -24.26 -5.64 14.47
C ALA A 14 -25.50 -5.05 13.78
N SER A 15 -26.06 -3.97 14.33
CA SER A 15 -27.11 -3.20 13.66
C SER A 15 -26.59 -2.69 12.31
N GLN A 16 -27.46 -2.48 11.30
CA GLN A 16 -27.06 -1.88 10.01
C GLN A 16 -26.23 -0.58 10.19
N HIS A 17 -26.45 0.14 11.29
CA HIS A 17 -25.71 1.34 11.65
C HIS A 17 -24.26 1.09 12.09
N THR A 18 -23.95 -0.06 12.70
CA THR A 18 -22.57 -0.45 13.07
C THR A 18 -21.80 -1.02 11.88
N LEU A 19 -22.48 -1.66 10.92
CA LEU A 19 -21.87 -2.08 9.65
C LEU A 19 -21.46 -0.88 8.78
N GLU A 20 -22.26 0.20 8.73
CA GLU A 20 -21.85 1.43 8.02
C GLU A 20 -20.65 2.15 8.67
N LEU A 21 -20.48 2.04 10.00
CA LEU A 21 -19.31 2.59 10.70
C LEU A 21 -18.04 1.79 10.44
N CYS A 22 -18.14 0.45 10.32
CA CYS A 22 -17.02 -0.40 9.88
C CYS A 22 -16.67 -0.18 8.39
N PHE A 23 -17.66 -0.01 7.51
CA PHE A 23 -17.43 0.35 6.10
C PHE A 23 -16.75 1.72 5.95
N LYS A 24 -17.10 2.70 6.81
CA LYS A 24 -16.43 4.00 6.84
C LYS A 24 -15.00 3.92 7.40
N ALA A 25 -14.70 3.00 8.31
CA ALA A 25 -13.36 2.82 8.87
C ALA A 25 -12.36 2.25 7.84
N ALA A 26 -12.79 1.32 6.97
CA ALA A 26 -11.94 0.80 5.89
C ALA A 26 -11.71 1.81 4.77
N HIS A 27 -12.73 2.62 4.45
CA HIS A 27 -12.54 3.79 3.59
C HIS A 27 -11.49 4.74 4.19
N LEU A 28 -11.46 4.88 5.52
CA LEU A 28 -10.57 5.77 6.23
C LEU A 28 -9.09 5.38 6.18
N PHE A 29 -8.68 4.12 5.94
CA PHE A 29 -7.25 3.76 5.87
C PHE A 29 -6.63 4.04 4.49
N CYS A 30 -7.35 3.74 3.40
CA CYS A 30 -7.00 4.20 2.05
C CYS A 30 -7.10 5.73 1.93
N ILE A 31 -8.12 6.33 2.56
CA ILE A 31 -8.23 7.78 2.70
C ILE A 31 -7.12 8.30 3.64
N PHE A 32 -6.62 7.56 4.63
CA PHE A 32 -5.52 8.00 5.49
C PHE A 32 -4.22 8.11 4.71
N TYR A 33 -3.92 7.15 3.83
CA TYR A 33 -2.74 7.18 2.96
C TYR A 33 -2.88 8.20 1.81
N SER A 34 -4.10 8.37 1.27
CA SER A 34 -4.42 9.33 0.21
C SER A 34 -4.68 10.76 0.70
N LEU A 35 -4.95 10.98 2.00
CA LEU A 35 -5.14 12.28 2.65
C LEU A 35 -4.03 12.65 3.63
N MET A 36 -3.08 11.76 3.94
CA MET A 36 -1.82 12.18 4.54
C MET A 36 -1.13 13.06 3.50
N GLN A 37 -1.30 14.36 3.66
CA GLN A 37 -0.34 15.29 3.10
C GLN A 37 1.01 14.95 3.75
N PRO A 38 2.14 15.32 3.14
CA PRO A 38 3.38 15.33 3.88
C PRO A 38 3.24 16.40 4.97
N ASP A 39 2.77 16.00 6.14
CA ASP A 39 2.63 16.86 7.30
C ASP A 39 4.04 17.28 7.77
N ASP A 40 4.15 18.03 8.86
CA ASP A 40 5.44 18.47 9.45
C ASP A 40 6.31 17.31 9.99
N THR A 41 6.02 16.06 9.58
CA THR A 41 6.77 14.84 9.90
C THR A 41 8.02 14.69 9.04
N PHE A 42 8.09 15.31 7.86
CA PHE A 42 9.23 15.23 6.94
C PHE A 42 10.02 16.55 6.95
N ASN A 43 10.93 16.71 7.91
CA ASN A 43 11.71 17.94 8.11
C ASN A 43 13.22 17.78 7.84
N ASP A 44 13.62 16.70 7.19
CA ASP A 44 15.00 16.38 6.83
C ASP A 44 15.47 17.04 5.53
N LEU A 45 14.54 17.47 4.67
CA LEU A 45 14.83 18.16 3.41
C LEU A 45 14.88 19.70 3.55
N PRO A 46 15.65 20.40 2.69
CA PRO A 46 15.57 21.86 2.56
C PRO A 46 14.13 22.33 2.29
N SER A 47 13.73 23.41 2.96
CA SER A 47 12.32 23.83 2.97
C SER A 47 11.77 24.22 1.59
N ASP A 48 12.62 24.71 0.69
CA ASP A 48 12.27 25.03 -0.69
C ASP A 48 12.09 23.78 -1.55
N VAL A 49 12.93 22.75 -1.36
CA VAL A 49 12.81 21.44 -2.01
C VAL A 49 11.54 20.75 -1.55
N LEU A 50 11.33 20.67 -0.23
CA LEU A 50 10.14 20.05 0.36
C LEU A 50 8.84 20.74 -0.13
N LYS A 51 8.84 22.07 -0.24
CA LYS A 51 7.70 22.82 -0.77
C LYS A 51 7.38 22.40 -2.22
N ARG A 52 8.38 22.29 -3.08
CA ARG A 52 8.18 21.87 -4.48
C ARG A 52 7.68 20.44 -4.59
N ILE A 53 8.23 19.53 -3.78
CA ILE A 53 7.74 18.16 -3.67
C ILE A 53 6.26 18.15 -3.27
N LYS A 54 5.88 18.88 -2.21
CA LYS A 54 4.48 19.00 -1.77
C LYS A 54 3.54 19.50 -2.88
N GLU A 55 3.97 20.50 -3.65
CA GLU A 55 3.20 21.02 -4.79
C GLU A 55 3.00 19.97 -5.89
N LEU A 56 4.04 19.19 -6.22
CA LEU A 56 3.98 18.11 -7.19
C LEU A 56 3.10 16.95 -6.72
N CYS A 57 3.21 16.54 -5.45
CA CYS A 57 2.38 15.48 -4.88
C CYS A 57 0.90 15.90 -4.86
N LYS A 58 0.61 17.16 -4.52
CA LYS A 58 -0.75 17.70 -4.61
C LYS A 58 -1.28 17.61 -6.04
N LYS A 59 -0.50 18.02 -7.05
CA LYS A 59 -0.88 17.89 -8.45
C LYS A 59 -1.13 16.42 -8.82
N GLY A 60 -0.24 15.51 -8.44
CA GLY A 60 -0.38 14.08 -8.69
C GLY A 60 -1.65 13.48 -8.09
N LEU A 61 -2.04 13.90 -6.88
CA LEU A 61 -3.31 13.50 -6.27
C LEU A 61 -4.53 14.06 -7.02
N GLU A 62 -4.47 15.32 -7.47
CA GLU A 62 -5.54 15.94 -8.26
C GLU A 62 -5.75 15.22 -9.61
N ASP A 63 -4.66 14.86 -10.29
CA ASP A 63 -4.70 14.17 -11.59
C ASP A 63 -5.15 12.70 -11.43
N LYS A 64 -4.70 12.01 -10.36
CA LYS A 64 -5.24 10.70 -9.96
C LYS A 64 -6.75 10.77 -9.72
N GLY A 65 -7.23 11.81 -9.04
CA GLY A 65 -8.66 12.04 -8.79
C GLY A 65 -9.49 12.26 -10.07
N LYS A 66 -8.87 12.70 -11.16
CA LYS A 66 -9.48 12.81 -12.49
C LYS A 66 -9.34 11.52 -13.32
N ASN A 67 -8.72 10.48 -12.75
CA ASN A 67 -8.35 9.24 -13.42
C ASN A 67 -7.34 9.47 -14.59
N ASP A 68 -6.54 10.53 -14.51
CA ASP A 68 -5.43 10.80 -15.43
C ASP A 68 -4.15 10.24 -14.83
N LEU A 69 -3.98 8.92 -14.97
CA LEU A 69 -2.90 8.19 -14.31
C LEU A 69 -1.51 8.57 -14.86
N ASP A 70 -1.41 8.89 -16.15
CA ASP A 70 -0.14 9.27 -16.78
C ASP A 70 0.38 10.62 -16.24
N GLU A 71 -0.49 11.64 -16.17
CA GLU A 71 -0.15 12.95 -15.59
C GLU A 71 0.12 12.86 -14.08
N ALA A 72 -0.59 11.97 -13.39
CA ALA A 72 -0.32 11.69 -12.00
C ALA A 72 1.10 11.13 -11.83
N ILE A 73 1.43 10.03 -12.53
CA ILE A 73 2.76 9.39 -12.49
C ILE A 73 3.85 10.41 -12.81
N TYR A 74 3.69 11.18 -13.87
CA TYR A 74 4.64 12.23 -14.24
C TYR A 74 4.90 13.19 -13.06
N SER A 75 3.83 13.65 -12.39
CA SER A 75 3.96 14.57 -11.25
C SER A 75 4.70 13.93 -10.06
N TRP A 76 4.45 12.66 -9.76
CA TRP A 76 5.13 11.94 -8.68
C TRP A 76 6.60 11.64 -9.00
N GLU A 77 6.91 11.25 -10.24
CA GLU A 77 8.30 11.03 -10.66
C GLU A 77 9.11 12.33 -10.65
N GLN A 78 8.50 13.45 -11.04
CA GLN A 78 9.13 14.76 -10.88
C GLN A 78 9.40 15.10 -9.42
N ALA A 79 8.52 14.70 -8.49
CA ALA A 79 8.75 14.89 -7.06
C ALA A 79 9.93 14.05 -6.55
N ILE A 80 10.02 12.79 -6.99
CA ILE A 80 11.14 11.89 -6.66
C ILE A 80 12.47 12.43 -7.21
N GLN A 81 12.48 13.01 -8.41
CA GLN A 81 13.69 13.60 -9.02
C GLN A 81 14.23 14.81 -8.24
N LEU A 82 13.45 15.41 -7.35
CA LEU A 82 13.91 16.48 -6.46
C LEU A 82 14.62 15.96 -5.20
N LEU A 83 14.51 14.66 -4.89
CA LEU A 83 15.23 14.07 -3.78
C LEU A 83 16.74 13.99 -4.11
N PRO A 84 17.62 14.39 -3.19
CA PRO A 84 19.04 14.10 -3.32
C PRO A 84 19.29 12.59 -3.26
N ASP A 85 20.34 12.11 -3.94
CA ASP A 85 20.75 10.70 -3.85
C ASP A 85 21.55 10.44 -2.55
N PRO A 86 21.39 9.26 -1.91
CA PRO A 86 20.48 8.16 -2.26
C PRO A 86 19.03 8.50 -1.90
N ARG A 87 18.10 8.28 -2.83
CA ARG A 87 16.73 8.77 -2.71
C ARG A 87 15.96 8.02 -1.64
N GLU A 88 16.30 6.77 -1.38
CA GLU A 88 15.63 5.86 -0.47
C GLU A 88 15.83 6.24 1.01
N GLU A 89 16.83 7.06 1.32
CA GLU A 89 17.17 7.38 2.73
C GLU A 89 16.32 8.52 3.32
N TRP A 90 15.60 9.29 2.49
CA TRP A 90 14.80 10.42 2.98
C TRP A 90 13.48 9.96 3.58
N GLY A 91 13.03 10.66 4.63
CA GLY A 91 11.80 10.31 5.34
C GLY A 91 10.58 10.27 4.44
N ILE A 92 10.48 11.17 3.45
CA ILE A 92 9.35 11.25 2.52
C ILE A 92 9.36 10.17 1.43
N SER A 93 10.48 9.46 1.24
CA SER A 93 10.69 8.57 0.09
C SER A 93 9.78 7.38 0.08
N CYS A 94 9.55 6.76 1.24
CA CYS A 94 8.60 5.66 1.40
C CYS A 94 7.23 6.05 0.82
N TRP A 95 6.75 7.24 1.18
CA TRP A 95 5.46 7.75 0.73
C TRP A 95 5.43 8.06 -0.78
N LEU A 96 6.49 8.68 -1.32
CA LEU A 96 6.58 8.97 -2.76
C LEU A 96 6.61 7.69 -3.60
N PHE A 97 7.45 6.73 -3.23
CA PHE A 97 7.57 5.47 -3.94
C PHE A 97 6.28 4.64 -3.84
N ALA A 98 5.68 4.53 -2.65
CA ALA A 98 4.42 3.80 -2.49
C ALA A 98 3.26 4.40 -3.30
N ASN A 99 3.14 5.73 -3.36
CA ASN A 99 2.10 6.38 -4.18
C ASN A 99 2.35 6.21 -5.68
N THR A 100 3.61 6.21 -6.11
CA THR A 100 3.97 5.97 -7.51
C THR A 100 3.71 4.51 -7.90
N GLY A 101 4.12 3.56 -7.06
CA GLY A 101 3.85 2.13 -7.25
C GLY A 101 2.34 1.83 -7.31
N GLU A 102 1.54 2.48 -6.47
CA GLU A 102 0.07 2.38 -6.52
C GLU A 102 -0.50 2.80 -7.87
N LEU A 103 0.04 3.86 -8.49
CA LEU A 103 -0.42 4.30 -9.81
C LEU A 103 -0.07 3.29 -10.90
N TYR A 104 1.14 2.77 -10.88
CA TYR A 104 1.56 1.70 -11.81
C TYR A 104 0.71 0.43 -11.62
N PHE A 105 0.40 0.06 -10.38
CA PHE A 105 -0.52 -1.05 -10.09
C PHE A 105 -1.91 -0.81 -10.69
N GLN A 106 -2.44 0.41 -10.59
CA GLN A 106 -3.73 0.79 -11.19
C GLN A 106 -3.70 0.76 -12.72
N GLN A 107 -2.55 1.09 -13.33
CA GLN A 107 -2.31 0.93 -14.76
C GLN A 107 -2.09 -0.53 -15.20
N LYS A 108 -1.95 -1.46 -14.24
CA LYS A 108 -1.60 -2.88 -14.44
C LYS A 108 -0.18 -3.08 -14.98
N ASP A 109 0.69 -2.09 -14.79
CA ASP A 109 2.12 -2.25 -14.97
C ASP A 109 2.69 -2.82 -13.66
N TYR A 110 2.64 -4.15 -13.56
CA TYR A 110 2.96 -4.84 -12.32
C TYR A 110 4.47 -4.91 -12.09
N GLU A 111 5.26 -4.86 -13.16
CA GLU A 111 6.72 -4.76 -13.12
C GLU A 111 7.15 -3.43 -12.49
N ALA A 112 6.65 -2.29 -12.98
CA ALA A 112 6.96 -0.98 -12.40
C ALA A 112 6.40 -0.86 -10.97
N SER A 113 5.19 -1.38 -10.72
CA SER A 113 4.62 -1.44 -9.37
C SER A 113 5.55 -2.15 -8.39
N ASP A 114 6.01 -3.37 -8.72
CA ASP A 114 6.93 -4.14 -7.89
C ASP A 114 8.22 -3.36 -7.61
N GLU A 115 8.85 -2.77 -8.62
CA GLU A 115 10.06 -1.98 -8.48
C GLU A 115 9.88 -0.81 -7.49
N PHE A 116 8.83 -0.01 -7.67
CA PHE A 116 8.56 1.13 -6.79
C PHE A 116 8.23 0.70 -5.36
N PHE A 117 7.47 -0.38 -5.16
CA PHE A 117 7.22 -0.87 -3.81
C PHE A 117 8.46 -1.48 -3.15
N ARG A 118 9.43 -2.01 -3.91
CA ARG A 118 10.73 -2.43 -3.37
C ARG A 118 11.57 -1.24 -2.90
N TRP A 119 11.52 -0.11 -3.60
CA TRP A 119 12.11 1.13 -3.08
C TRP A 119 11.37 1.63 -1.83
N ALA A 120 10.04 1.53 -1.82
CA ALA A 120 9.22 1.94 -0.67
C ALA A 120 9.54 1.11 0.58
N ILE A 121 9.57 -0.24 0.48
CA ILE A 121 9.86 -1.12 1.63
C ILE A 121 11.29 -0.92 2.18
N SER A 122 12.23 -0.55 1.29
CA SER A 122 13.63 -0.24 1.66
C SER A 122 13.80 1.15 2.27
N SER A 123 12.80 2.02 2.16
CA SER A 123 12.83 3.39 2.71
C SER A 123 12.45 3.39 4.19
N PRO A 124 12.80 4.47 4.95
CA PRO A 124 12.43 4.60 6.36
C PRO A 124 10.93 4.35 6.61
N GLY A 125 10.64 3.39 7.48
CA GLY A 125 9.27 3.01 7.86
C GLY A 125 8.56 2.04 6.92
N GLY A 126 9.12 1.72 5.75
CA GLY A 126 8.46 0.88 4.75
C GLY A 126 8.27 -0.58 5.16
N ILE A 127 9.28 -1.19 5.81
CA ILE A 127 9.24 -2.61 6.19
C ILE A 127 8.09 -3.00 7.13
N VAL A 128 7.63 -2.06 7.96
CA VAL A 128 6.53 -2.28 8.92
C VAL A 128 5.16 -1.87 8.37
N ASP A 129 5.07 -1.49 7.10
CA ASP A 129 3.83 -1.08 6.46
C ASP A 129 3.14 -2.30 5.80
N ALA A 130 1.97 -2.67 6.32
CA ALA A 130 1.19 -3.78 5.80
C ALA A 130 0.73 -3.56 4.35
N HIS A 131 0.42 -2.32 3.97
CA HIS A 131 -0.05 -2.00 2.62
C HIS A 131 1.07 -2.14 1.60
N ILE A 132 2.30 -1.73 1.93
CA ILE A 132 3.47 -1.93 1.06
C ILE A 132 3.73 -3.43 0.85
N ASN A 133 3.76 -4.22 1.94
CA ASN A 133 3.90 -5.67 1.85
C ASN A 133 2.76 -6.29 1.01
N MET A 134 1.51 -5.85 1.21
CA MET A 134 0.38 -6.31 0.41
C MET A 134 0.60 -6.03 -1.07
N ARG A 135 0.96 -4.81 -1.46
CA ARG A 135 1.12 -4.43 -2.86
C ARG A 135 2.31 -5.11 -3.54
N LEU A 136 3.40 -5.38 -2.83
CA LEU A 136 4.47 -6.26 -3.32
C LEU A 136 3.93 -7.65 -3.61
N GLY A 137 3.25 -8.26 -2.63
CA GLY A 137 2.70 -9.60 -2.79
C GLY A 137 1.69 -9.71 -3.94
N GLN A 138 0.84 -8.70 -4.11
CA GLN A 138 -0.09 -8.62 -5.23
C GLN A 138 0.62 -8.43 -6.57
N SER A 139 1.66 -7.59 -6.64
CA SER A 139 2.44 -7.38 -7.87
C SER A 139 3.15 -8.67 -8.27
N CYS A 140 3.85 -9.33 -7.34
CA CYS A 140 4.48 -10.64 -7.56
C CYS A 140 3.45 -11.69 -8.04
N PHE A 141 2.26 -11.73 -7.43
CA PHE A 141 1.20 -12.65 -7.85
C PHE A 141 0.77 -12.42 -9.30
N LYS A 142 0.59 -11.15 -9.69
CA LYS A 142 0.21 -10.78 -11.06
C LYS A 142 1.32 -11.08 -12.08
N LEU A 143 2.58 -11.04 -11.66
CA LEU A 143 3.74 -11.45 -12.44
C LEU A 143 3.96 -12.98 -12.47
N GLY A 144 3.17 -13.75 -11.73
CA GLY A 144 3.29 -15.21 -11.63
C GLY A 144 4.43 -15.68 -10.71
N GLN A 145 5.01 -14.78 -9.92
CA GLN A 145 6.06 -15.05 -8.93
C GLN A 145 5.39 -15.49 -7.61
N ILE A 146 4.89 -16.73 -7.58
CA ILE A 146 4.00 -17.19 -6.50
C ILE A 146 4.69 -17.30 -5.15
N GLU A 147 5.95 -17.73 -5.12
CA GLU A 147 6.73 -17.86 -3.89
C GLU A 147 6.89 -16.51 -3.19
N GLU A 148 7.38 -15.50 -3.91
CA GLU A 148 7.53 -14.14 -3.38
C GLU A 148 6.18 -13.50 -3.03
N ALA A 149 5.14 -13.78 -3.82
CA ALA A 149 3.79 -13.32 -3.51
C ALA A 149 3.31 -13.80 -2.14
N LEU A 150 3.55 -15.09 -1.82
CA LEU A 150 3.19 -15.67 -0.53
C LEU A 150 3.97 -15.01 0.61
N GLU A 151 5.28 -14.84 0.47
CA GLU A 151 6.14 -14.21 1.49
C GLU A 151 5.62 -12.83 1.90
N PHE A 152 5.35 -11.97 0.91
CA PHE A 152 4.87 -10.62 1.16
C PHE A 152 3.42 -10.56 1.63
N LEU A 153 2.52 -11.39 1.08
CA LEU A 153 1.11 -11.42 1.52
C LEU A 153 0.97 -11.97 2.95
N PHE A 154 1.75 -12.98 3.34
CA PHE A 154 1.77 -13.44 4.74
C PHE A 154 2.33 -12.36 5.67
N SER A 155 3.39 -11.66 5.25
CA SER A 155 3.96 -10.55 6.02
C SER A 155 2.95 -9.43 6.21
N ALA A 156 2.20 -9.07 5.17
CA ALA A 156 1.14 -8.06 5.23
C ALA A 156 0.06 -8.43 6.25
N VAL A 157 -0.46 -9.66 6.20
CA VAL A 157 -1.50 -10.16 7.13
C VAL A 157 -0.97 -10.30 8.56
N ALA A 158 0.31 -10.60 8.74
CA ALA A 158 0.94 -10.64 10.05
C ALA A 158 1.03 -9.25 10.71
N ILE A 159 1.27 -8.19 9.91
CA ILE A 159 1.29 -6.80 10.38
C ILE A 159 -0.13 -6.29 10.63
N ASP A 160 -1.03 -6.47 9.66
CA ASP A 160 -2.45 -6.10 9.75
C ASP A 160 -3.33 -7.24 9.22
N PRO A 161 -4.01 -8.00 10.09
CA PRO A 161 -4.89 -9.09 9.70
C PRO A 161 -6.08 -8.69 8.81
N THR A 162 -6.40 -7.39 8.73
CA THR A 162 -7.53 -6.86 7.95
C THR A 162 -7.12 -6.27 6.61
N VAL A 163 -5.82 -6.26 6.29
CA VAL A 163 -5.27 -5.59 5.10
C VAL A 163 -5.86 -6.11 3.78
N LEU A 164 -6.30 -7.38 3.74
CA LEU A 164 -6.89 -8.02 2.56
C LEU A 164 -8.42 -7.98 2.53
N ASP A 165 -9.11 -7.38 3.50
CA ASP A 165 -10.58 -7.47 3.63
C ASP A 165 -11.34 -6.87 2.44
N ASN A 166 -10.74 -5.89 1.76
CA ASN A 166 -11.34 -5.19 0.60
C ASN A 166 -10.67 -5.55 -0.74
N GLU A 167 -9.77 -6.53 -0.73
CA GLU A 167 -9.03 -6.96 -1.90
C GLU A 167 -9.73 -8.13 -2.60
N PRO A 168 -9.47 -8.36 -3.90
CA PRO A 168 -9.91 -9.57 -4.59
C PRO A 168 -9.65 -10.85 -3.81
N ALA A 169 -10.66 -11.73 -3.76
CA ALA A 169 -10.62 -12.96 -2.96
C ALA A 169 -9.45 -13.90 -3.34
N GLU A 170 -8.92 -13.79 -4.56
CA GLU A 170 -7.81 -14.61 -5.05
C GLU A 170 -6.57 -14.58 -4.14
N TYR A 171 -6.30 -13.44 -3.48
CA TYR A 171 -5.15 -13.33 -2.56
C TYR A 171 -5.40 -14.10 -1.26
N GLN A 172 -6.60 -14.00 -0.69
CA GLN A 172 -6.99 -14.79 0.49
C GLN A 172 -7.06 -16.29 0.16
N GLU A 173 -7.56 -16.64 -1.02
CA GLU A 173 -7.59 -18.01 -1.51
C GLU A 173 -6.19 -18.58 -1.70
N LEU A 174 -5.25 -17.77 -2.22
CA LEU A 174 -3.85 -18.15 -2.36
C LEU A 174 -3.26 -18.49 -0.99
N LEU A 175 -3.43 -17.61 0.01
CA LEU A 175 -2.96 -17.84 1.37
C LEU A 175 -3.61 -19.07 2.00
N SER A 176 -4.91 -19.31 1.79
CA SER A 176 -5.62 -20.46 2.39
C SER A 176 -5.13 -21.84 1.89
N LYS A 177 -4.47 -21.87 0.73
CA LYS A 177 -3.93 -23.09 0.12
C LYS A 177 -2.48 -23.37 0.54
N HIS A 178 -1.84 -22.43 1.23
CA HIS A 178 -0.44 -22.53 1.62
C HIS A 178 -0.30 -22.31 3.12
N GLU A 179 0.64 -23.00 3.74
CA GLU A 179 1.04 -22.66 5.10
C GLU A 179 2.19 -21.63 5.01
N PRO A 180 2.30 -20.71 5.98
CA PRO A 180 3.46 -19.83 6.05
C PRO A 180 4.72 -20.69 6.15
N VAL A 181 5.72 -20.41 5.33
CA VAL A 181 7.03 -21.06 5.48
C VAL A 181 7.62 -20.55 6.78
N ALA A 182 7.76 -21.44 7.77
CA ALA A 182 8.46 -21.12 9.02
C ALA A 182 9.96 -21.24 8.77
N ASP A 183 10.66 -20.12 8.84
CA ASP A 183 12.13 -20.07 8.89
C ASP A 183 12.69 -20.66 10.20
#